data_AF-A0A2M6ZPI9-F1
#
_entry.id   AF-A0A2M6ZPI9-F1
#
_cell.length_a   1.000
_cell.length_b   1.000
_cell.length_c   1.000
_cell.angle_alpha   90.00
_cell.angle_beta   90.00
_cell.angle_gamma   90.00
#
_symmetry.space_group_name_H-M   'P 1'
#
loop_
_entity.id
_entity.type
_entity.pdbx_description
1 polymer ?
#
loop_
_entity_poly.entity_id
_entity_poly.type
_entity_poly.pdbx_seq_one_letter_code
_entity_poly.pdbx_strand_id
1 'polypeptide(L)' 'YKCHIRGHLGRHRGFKSFRYDPQGPEHPAWLLESAELPRVISELDDFEGEEYARRIIPARVGDQWVMAQVYEGRYVD' A
#
# COMPACT_ATOMS: atom_id res chain seq x y z
N TYR A 1 6.04 -11.12 4.23
CA TYR A 1 5.81 -11.15 5.69
C TYR A 1 4.39 -10.69 6.00
N LYS A 2 3.71 -11.27 7.01
CA LYS A 2 2.44 -10.70 7.49
C LYS A 2 2.73 -9.36 8.20
N CYS A 3 1.96 -8.33 7.88
CA CYS A 3 2.08 -7.03 8.51
C CYS A 3 0.71 -6.40 8.76
N HIS A 4 0.70 -5.29 9.49
CA HIS A 4 -0.48 -4.47 9.69
C HIS A 4 -0.23 -3.04 9.22
N ILE A 5 -1.22 -2.46 8.55
CA ILE A 5 -1.19 -1.08 8.06
C ILE A 5 -2.44 -0.33 8.53
N ARG A 6 -2.38 1.00 8.60
CA ARG A 6 -3.51 1.83 9.01
C ARG A 6 -4.06 2.64 7.85
N GLY A 7 -5.38 2.62 7.69
CA GLY A 7 -6.04 3.33 6.60
C GLY A 7 -7.49 2.93 6.41
N HIS A 8 -8.08 3.37 5.31
CA HIS A 8 -9.45 3.04 4.92
C HIS A 8 -9.43 2.10 3.72
N LEU A 9 -10.22 1.02 3.81
CA LEU A 9 -10.49 0.14 2.68
C LEU A 9 -11.78 0.57 2.01
N GLY A 10 -11.74 0.69 0.70
CA GLY A 10 -12.90 0.96 -0.14
C GLY A 10 -12.91 0.06 -1.35
N ARG A 11 -13.75 0.42 -2.33
CA ARG A 11 -13.77 -0.23 -3.63
C ARG A 11 -13.71 0.80 -4.74
N HIS A 12 -12.84 0.57 -5.71
CA HIS A 12 -12.80 1.36 -6.94
C HIS A 12 -12.98 0.43 -8.13
N ARG A 13 -13.99 0.69 -8.97
CA ARG A 13 -14.35 -0.15 -10.14
C ARG A 13 -14.51 -1.66 -9.82
N GLY A 14 -14.99 -1.98 -8.61
CA GLY A 14 -15.17 -3.37 -8.15
C GLY A 14 -13.92 -4.03 -7.56
N PHE A 15 -12.76 -3.38 -7.65
CA PHE A 15 -11.50 -3.84 -7.04
C PHE A 15 -11.32 -3.22 -5.65
N LYS A 16 -10.57 -3.90 -4.78
CA LYS A 16 -10.22 -3.37 -3.45
C LYS A 16 -9.30 -2.16 -3.63
N SER A 17 -9.62 -1.07 -2.97
CA SER A 17 -8.78 0.13 -2.90
C SER A 17 -8.42 0.42 -1.46
N PHE A 18 -7.22 0.95 -1.23
CA PHE A 18 -6.73 1.33 0.09
C PHE A 18 -6.29 2.78 0.04
N ARG A 19 -6.62 3.55 1.08
CA ARG A 19 -6.11 4.91 1.31
C ARG A 19 -5.46 4.99 2.67
N TYR A 20 -4.23 5.49 2.72
CA TYR A 20 -3.50 5.60 3.97
C TYR A 20 -4.10 6.66 4.88
N ASP A 21 -4.32 6.30 6.14
CA ASP A 21 -4.73 7.21 7.22
C ASP A 21 -4.09 6.72 8.53
N PRO A 22 -3.17 7.47 9.15
CA PRO A 22 -2.52 7.07 10.40
C PRO A 22 -3.50 6.93 11.58
N GLN A 23 -4.65 7.61 11.52
CA GLN A 23 -5.70 7.53 12.53
C GLN A 23 -6.79 6.51 12.15
N GLY A 24 -6.69 5.94 10.96
CA GLY A 24 -7.63 4.94 10.45
C GLY A 24 -7.53 3.57 11.14
N PRO A 25 -8.48 2.67 10.82
CA PRO A 25 -8.47 1.30 11.32
C PRO A 25 -7.24 0.53 10.84
N GLU A 26 -6.85 -0.47 11.63
CA GLU A 26 -5.74 -1.36 11.31
C GLU A 26 -6.21 -2.53 10.44
N HIS A 27 -5.47 -2.81 9.36
CA HIS A 27 -5.78 -3.87 8.41
C HIS A 27 -4.62 -4.86 8.27
N PRO A 28 -4.89 -6.17 8.22
CA PRO A 28 -3.87 -7.16 7.90
C PRO A 28 -3.46 -7.04 6.43
N ALA A 29 -2.15 -7.09 6.18
CA ALA A 29 -1.56 -6.98 4.86
C ALA A 29 -0.34 -7.90 4.73
N TRP A 30 0.25 -7.92 3.52
CA TRP A 30 1.49 -8.61 3.22
C TRP A 30 2.56 -7.60 2.85
N LEU A 31 3.67 -7.60 3.58
CA LEU A 31 4.89 -6.90 3.22
C LEU A 31 5.72 -7.78 2.29
N LEU A 32 6.01 -7.27 1.10
CA LEU A 32 6.88 -7.90 0.12
C LEU A 32 8.23 -7.17 0.13
N GLU A 33 9.31 -7.93 0.05
CA GLU A 33 10.68 -7.42 -0.01
C GLU A 33 11.36 -8.05 -1.23
N SER A 34 12.03 -7.23 -2.02
CA SER A 34 12.82 -7.71 -3.16
C SER A 34 13.93 -6.70 -3.47
N ALA A 35 15.15 -7.20 -3.62
CA ALA A 35 16.30 -6.39 -4.03
C ALA A 35 16.18 -5.85 -5.46
N GLU A 36 15.31 -6.47 -6.27
CA GLU A 36 15.09 -6.10 -7.67
C GLU A 36 13.99 -5.02 -7.82
N LEU A 37 13.27 -4.68 -6.74
CA LEU A 37 12.21 -3.66 -6.76
C LEU A 37 12.64 -2.35 -7.45
N PRO A 38 13.83 -1.78 -7.19
CA PRO A 38 14.25 -0.53 -7.85
C PRO A 38 14.29 -0.62 -9.38
N ARG A 39 14.50 -1.82 -9.95
CA ARG A 39 14.55 -2.03 -11.41
C ARG A 39 13.16 -2.09 -12.04
N VAL A 40 12.19 -2.67 -11.33
CA VAL A 40 10.83 -2.90 -11.84
C VAL A 40 9.81 -1.87 -11.34
N ILE A 41 10.24 -0.90 -10.52
CA ILE A 41 9.31 0.01 -9.85
C ILE A 41 8.53 0.90 -10.82
N SER A 42 9.17 1.32 -11.92
CA SER A 42 8.52 2.11 -12.95
C SER A 42 7.49 1.29 -13.72
N GLU A 43 7.76 0.01 -13.99
CA GLU A 43 6.79 -0.89 -14.64
C GLU A 43 5.55 -1.11 -13.76
N LEU A 44 5.74 -1.16 -12.43
CA LEU A 44 4.64 -1.22 -11.47
C LEU A 44 3.84 0.09 -11.45
N ASP A 45 4.51 1.24 -11.51
CA ASP A 45 3.83 2.54 -11.62
C ASP A 45 2.98 2.61 -12.91
N ASP A 46 3.52 2.14 -14.03
CA ASP A 46 2.81 2.11 -15.32
C ASP A 46 1.63 1.13 -15.30
N PHE A 47 1.77 -0.02 -14.62
CA PHE A 47 0.70 -1.02 -14.48
C PHE A 47 -0.48 -0.50 -13.66
N GLU A 48 -0.21 0.16 -12.53
CA GLU A 48 -1.25 0.72 -11.65
C GLU A 48 -1.91 1.96 -12.27
N GLY A 49 -1.16 2.72 -13.06
CA GLY A 49 -1.64 3.90 -13.78
C GLY A 49 -1.95 5.10 -12.87
N GLU A 50 -2.49 6.17 -13.47
CA GLU A 50 -2.68 7.47 -12.79
C GLU A 50 -3.75 7.48 -11.69
N GLU A 51 -4.56 6.42 -11.60
CA GLU A 51 -5.61 6.26 -10.58
C GLU A 51 -5.04 5.91 -9.20
N TYR A 52 -3.79 5.46 -9.14
CA TYR A 52 -3.07 5.14 -7.91
C TYR A 52 -1.86 6.05 -7.72
N ALA A 53 -1.49 6.28 -6.46
CA ALA A 53 -0.29 7.02 -6.09
C ALA A 53 0.59 6.17 -5.17
N ARG A 54 1.87 6.05 -5.51
CA ARG A 54 2.83 5.40 -4.62
C ARG A 54 3.13 6.30 -3.43
N ARG A 55 3.01 5.74 -2.23
CA ARG A 55 3.26 6.42 -0.96
C ARG A 55 4.07 5.55 -0.03
N ILE A 56 4.91 6.18 0.80
CA ILE A 56 5.64 5.49 1.86
C ILE A 56 4.81 5.61 3.15
N ILE A 57 4.49 4.47 3.76
CA ILE A 57 3.67 4.38 4.97
C ILE A 57 4.35 3.51 6.03
N PRO A 58 4.07 3.73 7.33
CA PRO A 58 4.50 2.82 8.38
C PRO A 58 3.67 1.52 8.33
N ALA A 59 4.35 0.38 8.33
CA ALA A 59 3.78 -0.95 8.45
C ALA A 59 4.33 -1.64 9.70
N ARG A 60 3.47 -2.33 10.45
CA ARG A 60 3.84 -3.08 11.66
C ARG A 60 4.11 -4.53 11.32
N VAL A 61 5.34 -5.00 11.53
CA VAL A 61 5.77 -6.39 11.32
C VAL A 61 6.21 -6.95 12.67
N GLY A 62 5.36 -7.77 13.29
CA GLY A 62 5.56 -8.14 14.70
C GLY A 62 5.52 -6.90 15.60
N ASP A 63 6.60 -6.68 16.36
CA ASP A 63 6.77 -5.51 17.24
C ASP A 63 7.57 -4.36 16.59
N GLN A 64 7.95 -4.50 15.31
CA GLN A 64 8.76 -3.51 14.60
C GLN A 64 7.92 -2.67 13.64
N TRP A 65 8.30 -1.41 13.49
CA TRP A 65 7.79 -0.52 12.47
C TRP A 65 8.76 -0.45 11.30
N VAL A 66 8.25 -0.67 10.09
CA VAL A 66 9.01 -0.61 8.84
C VAL A 66 8.34 0.38 7.91
N MET A 67 9.12 1.24 7.25
CA MET A 67 8.60 2.12 6.21
C MET A 67 8.50 1.34 4.90
N ALA A 68 7.29 1.21 4.37
CA ALA A 68 6.99 0.42 3.19
C ALA A 68 6.27 1.25 2.13
N GLN A 69 6.45 0.88 0.87
CA GLN A 69 5.73 1.50 -0.25
C GLN A 69 4.37 0.83 -0.42
N VAL A 70 3.34 1.63 -0.67
CA VAL A 70 1.98 1.18 -1.00
C VAL A 70 1.46 2.02 -2.18
N TYR A 71 0.65 1.41 -3.04
CA TYR A 71 -0.17 2.14 -4.00
C TYR A 71 -1.52 2.45 -3.35
N GLU A 72 -1.78 3.73 -3.09
CA GLU A 72 -3.08 4.17 -2.59
C GLU A 72 -3.96 4.65 -3.74
N GLY A 73 -5.23 4.24 -3.73
CA GLY A 73 -6.19 4.69 -4.73
C GLY A 73 -6.52 6.17 -4.50
N ARG A 74 -6.32 7.01 -5.51
CA ARG A 74 -6.68 8.44 -5.45
C ARG A 74 -8.18 8.62 -5.24
N TYR A 75 -8.97 7.70 -5.79
CA TYR A 75 -10.42 7.65 -5.66
C TYR A 75 -10.79 6.43 -4.78
N VAL A 76 -10.94 6.65 -3.48
CA VAL A 76 -11.81 5.78 -2.66
C VAL A 76 -13.12 6.55 -2.51
N ASP A 77 -14.15 6.04 -3.16
CA ASP A 77 -15.53 6.20 -2.69
C ASP A 77 -15.83 5.17 -1.60
#